data_AF-A0A2V6Q298-F1
#
_entry.id   AF-A0A2V6Q298-F1
#
_cell.length_a   1.000
_cell.length_b   1.000
_cell.length_c   1.000
_cell.angle_alpha   90.00
_cell.angle_beta   90.00
_cell.angle_gamma   90.00
#
_symmetry.space_group_name_H-M   'P 1'
#
loop_
_entity.id
_entity.type
_entity.pdbx_description
1 polymer ?
#
loop_
_entity_poly.entity_id
_entity_poly.type
_entity_poly.pdbx_seq_one_letter_code
_entity_poly.pdbx_strand_id
1 'polypeptide(L)' 'MDDELLAFLHARDAPYCFRCLAQAFPRGNVRQRIEAAERAGAPLMIGEGRCAICAITTTVVAWVTGDPDLLRQSRVRR' A
#
# COMPACT_ATOMS: atom_id res chain seq x y z
N MET A 1 -4.01 -15.43 -11.10
CA MET A 1 -3.79 -15.71 -9.67
C MET A 1 -3.95 -14.37 -8.99
N ASP A 2 -5.17 -14.06 -8.54
CA ASP A 2 -5.50 -12.74 -8.01
C ASP A 2 -4.81 -12.57 -6.65
N ASP A 3 -3.95 -11.56 -6.58
CA ASP A 3 -3.27 -11.21 -5.34
C ASP A 3 -4.31 -10.55 -4.42
N GLU A 4 -4.93 -11.35 -3.54
CA GLU A 4 -5.99 -10.93 -2.60
C GLU A 4 -5.63 -9.69 -1.78
N LEU A 5 -4.33 -9.47 -1.51
CA LEU A 5 -3.83 -8.29 -0.83
C LEU A 5 -4.01 -7.03 -1.69
N LEU A 6 -3.70 -7.11 -2.98
CA LEU A 6 -3.90 -5.99 -3.92
C LEU A 6 -5.39 -5.72 -4.13
N ALA A 7 -6.21 -6.76 -4.27
CA ALA A 7 -7.66 -6.61 -4.35
C ALA A 7 -8.25 -5.93 -3.10
N PHE A 8 -7.77 -6.31 -1.91
CA PHE A 8 -8.13 -5.65 -0.65
C PHE A 8 -7.76 -4.17 -0.62
N LEU A 9 -6.55 -3.83 -1.05
CA LEU A 9 -6.08 -2.44 -1.05
C LEU A 9 -6.88 -1.59 -2.04
N HIS A 10 -7.13 -2.12 -3.24
CA HIS A 10 -7.94 -1.47 -4.26
C HIS A 10 -9.36 -1.19 -3.78
N ALA A 11 -9.99 -2.13 -3.09
CA ALA A 11 -11.37 -2.00 -2.64
C ALA A 11 -11.60 -1.02 -1.48
N ARG A 12 -10.54 -0.67 -0.71
CA ARG A 12 -10.70 0.06 0.55
C ARG A 12 -10.19 1.51 0.54
N ASP A 13 -9.53 1.95 -0.52
CA ASP A 13 -9.04 3.33 -0.72
C ASP A 13 -8.52 4.00 0.57
N ALA A 14 -7.71 3.26 1.33
CA ALA A 14 -7.25 3.66 2.65
C ALA A 14 -5.81 3.17 2.91
N PRO A 15 -5.02 3.91 3.72
CA PRO A 15 -3.67 3.51 4.09
C PRO A 15 -3.63 2.46 5.20
N TYR A 16 -2.81 1.42 5.00
CA TYR A 16 -2.58 0.36 5.99
C TYR A 16 -1.10 0.15 6.26
N CYS A 17 -0.72 -0.04 7.53
CA CYS A 17 0.65 -0.37 7.87
C CYS A 17 0.95 -1.86 7.60
N PHE A 18 2.21 -2.15 7.29
CA PHE A 18 2.67 -3.51 6.98
C PHE A 18 2.37 -4.52 8.10
N ARG A 19 2.43 -4.10 9.37
CA ARG A 19 2.12 -4.97 10.51
C ARG A 19 0.67 -5.45 10.49
N CYS A 20 -0.29 -4.53 10.30
CA CYS A 20 -1.70 -4.88 10.27
C CYS A 20 -2.04 -5.70 9.01
N LEU A 21 -1.43 -5.39 7.86
CA LEU A 21 -1.57 -6.19 6.66
C LEU A 21 -1.01 -7.61 6.84
N ALA A 22 0.15 -7.77 7.47
CA ALA A 22 0.72 -9.10 7.75
C ALA A 22 -0.16 -9.94 8.69
N GLN A 23 -0.88 -9.32 9.61
CA GLN A 23 -1.87 -10.00 10.45
C GLN A 23 -3.11 -10.43 9.66
N ALA A 24 -3.60 -9.58 8.75
CA ALA A 24 -4.77 -9.88 7.91
C ALA A 24 -4.46 -10.87 6.78
N PHE A 25 -3.22 -10.88 6.29
CA PHE A 25 -2.74 -11.72 5.19
C PHE A 25 -1.53 -12.55 5.65
N PRO A 26 -1.71 -13.54 6.54
CA PRO A 26 -0.61 -14.30 7.14
C PRO A 26 0.09 -15.23 6.13
N ARG A 27 -0.52 -15.49 4.98
CA ARG A 27 0.07 -16.31 3.91
C ARG A 27 1.04 -15.47 3.08
N GLY A 28 2.32 -15.57 3.42
CA GLY A 28 3.43 -14.99 2.67
C GLY A 28 3.92 -13.64 3.21
N ASN A 29 5.02 -13.16 2.62
CA ASN A 29 5.64 -11.90 3.03
C ASN A 29 4.92 -10.72 2.36
N VAL A 30 4.05 -10.04 3.12
CA VAL A 30 3.31 -8.85 2.66
C VAL A 30 4.23 -7.78 2.09
N ARG A 31 5.36 -7.51 2.74
CA ARG A 31 6.31 -6.48 2.27
C ARG A 31 6.83 -6.83 0.88
N GLN A 32 7.30 -8.07 0.70
CA GLN A 32 7.80 -8.53 -0.60
C GLN A 32 6.73 -8.47 -1.70
N ARG A 33 5.48 -8.82 -1.38
CA ARG A 33 4.34 -8.76 -2.33
C ARG A 33 4.04 -7.32 -2.76
N ILE A 34 3.99 -6.39 -1.80
CA ILE A 34 3.79 -4.97 -2.07
C ILE A 34 4.93 -4.39 -2.91
N GLU A 35 6.19 -4.68 -2.54
CA GLU A 35 7.37 -4.21 -3.30
C GLU A 35 7.46 -4.84 -4.70
N ALA A 36 7.00 -6.08 -4.88
CA ALA A 36 6.88 -6.69 -6.20
C ALA A 36 5.79 -6.02 -7.05
N ALA A 37 4.62 -5.75 -6.45
CA ALA A 37 3.52 -5.06 -7.13
C ALA A 37 3.90 -3.63 -7.53
N GLU A 38 4.56 -2.87 -6.64
CA GLU A 38 5.05 -1.53 -6.94
C GLU A 38 6.03 -1.53 -8.13
N ARG A 39 6.98 -2.48 -8.15
CA ARG A 39 7.92 -2.65 -9.28
C ARG A 39 7.23 -3.07 -10.58
N ALA A 40 6.12 -3.79 -10.48
CA ALA A 40 5.29 -4.16 -11.62
C ALA A 40 4.39 -3.01 -12.11
N GLY A 41 4.46 -1.83 -11.48
CA GLY A 41 3.67 -0.66 -11.86
C GLY A 41 2.27 -0.63 -11.25
N ALA A 42 1.99 -1.43 -10.21
CA ALA A 42 0.73 -1.31 -9.48
C ALA A 42 0.59 0.11 -8.91
N PRO A 43 -0.62 0.69 -8.94
CA PRO A 43 -0.87 2.04 -8.45
C PRO A 43 -0.94 2.02 -6.91
N LEU A 44 0.22 1.87 -6.29
CA LEU A 44 0.43 1.85 -4.86
C LEU A 44 1.29 3.05 -4.46
N MET A 45 1.00 3.61 -3.29
CA MET A 45 1.84 4.59 -2.64
C MET A 45 2.33 4.04 -1.30
N ILE A 46 3.65 4.07 -1.08
CA ILE A 46 4.28 3.74 0.20
C ILE A 46 4.84 5.00 0.82
N GLY A 47 4.53 5.29 2.08
CA GLY A 47 5.18 6.37 2.83
C GLY A 47 4.59 6.56 4.21
N GLU A 48 4.84 7.70 4.86
CA GLU A 48 4.28 7.99 6.17
C GLU A 48 2.78 8.31 6.08
N GLY A 49 2.01 7.73 6.99
CA GLY A 49 0.58 7.97 7.12
C GLY A 49 0.00 7.26 8.33
N ARG A 50 -1.29 7.48 8.59
CA ARG A 50 -2.00 6.88 9.72
C ARG A 50 -2.68 5.60 9.27
N CYS A 51 -2.35 4.46 9.87
CA CYS A 51 -2.96 3.18 9.53
C CYS A 51 -4.46 3.16 9.86
N ALA A 52 -5.31 2.75 8.91
CA ALA A 52 -6.76 2.68 9.10
C ALA A 52 -7.22 1.59 10.08
N ILE A 53 -6.36 0.61 10.43
CA ILE A 53 -6.69 -0.45 11.39
C ILE A 53 -6.25 -0.07 12.81
N CYS A 54 -4.97 0.26 13.01
CA CYS A 54 -4.42 0.49 14.35
C CYS A 54 -4.29 1.97 14.73
N ALA A 55 -4.64 2.89 13.84
CA ALA A 55 -4.57 4.33 14.03
C ALA A 55 -3.18 4.91 14.36
N ILE A 56 -2.12 4.10 14.28
CA ILE A 56 -0.72 4.52 14.49
C ILE A 56 -0.19 5.20 13.22
N THR A 57 0.49 6.33 13.38
CA THR A 57 1.27 6.97 12.31
C THR A 57 2.57 6.21 12.10
N THR A 58 2.75 5.66 10.90
CA THR A 58 3.90 4.83 10.55
C THR A 58 4.01 4.73 9.02
N THR A 59 4.92 3.90 8.51
CA THR A 59 4.95 3.58 7.09
C THR A 59 3.73 2.74 6.70
N VAL A 60 2.94 3.27 5.77
CA VAL A 60 1.72 2.68 5.25
C VAL A 60 1.83 2.47 3.74
N VAL A 61 1.00 1.55 3.24
CA VAL A 61 0.70 1.40 1.82
C VAL A 61 -0.76 1.71 1.58
N ALA A 62 -1.05 2.43 0.50
CA ALA A 62 -2.40 2.69 0.01
C ALA A 62 -2.46 2.41 -1.49
N TRP A 63 -3.61 1.91 -1.96
CA TRP A 63 -3.93 1.96 -3.39
C TRP A 63 -4.25 3.40 -3.76
N VAL A 64 -3.88 3.83 -4.96
CA VAL A 64 -4.16 5.17 -5.44
C VAL A 64 -4.98 5.09 -6.73
N THR A 65 -6.15 5.72 -6.74
CA THR A 65 -6.95 5.85 -7.96
C THR A 65 -6.44 7.06 -8.75
N GLY A 66 -5.46 6.84 -9.62
CA GLY A 66 -4.83 7.87 -10.45
C GLY A 66 -3.52 7.39 -11.05
N ASP A 67 -2.91 8.17 -11.94
CA ASP A 67 -1.59 7.84 -12.50
C ASP A 67 -0.54 7.86 -11.37
N PRO A 68 0.07 6.71 -11.02
CA PRO A 68 1.03 6.64 -9.92
C PRO A 68 2.27 7.51 -10.15
N ASP A 69 2.63 7.80 -11.42
CA ASP A 69 3.76 8.67 -11.71
C ASP A 69 3.46 10.14 -11.40
N LEU A 70 2.21 10.59 -11.59
CA LEU A 70 1.78 11.94 -11.18
C LEU A 70 1.81 12.10 -9.65
N LEU A 71 1.49 11.03 -8.91
CA LEU A 71 1.52 11.03 -7.45
C LEU A 71 2.94 10.93 -6.88
N ARG A 72 3.87 10.27 -7.58
CA ARG A 72 5.31 10.28 -7.22
C ARG A 72 5.90 11.67 -7.42
N GLN A 73 5.55 12.37 -8.50
CA GLN A 73 6.04 13.72 -8.78
C GLN A 73 5.57 14.77 -7.75
N SER A 74 4.37 14.61 -7.17
CA SER A 74 3.85 15.55 -6.16
C SER A 74 4.58 15.47 -4.81
N ARG A 75 5.31 14.39 -4.51
CA ARG A 75 6.12 14.24 -3.28
C ARG A 75 7.49 14.92 -3.35
N VAL A 76 8.01 15.26 -4.52
CA VAL A 76 9.37 15.82 -4.70
C VAL A 76 9.44 17.33 -4.40
N ARG A 77 8.33 17.98 -4.04
CA ARG A 77 8.31 19.38 -3.60
C ARG A 77 8.11 19.51 -2.08
N ARG A 78 9.13 19.23 -1.29
CA ARG A 78 9.33 19.82 0.04
C ARG A 78 10.82 19.97 0.33
#